data_AF-A0A524IEJ0-F1
#
_entry.id   AF-A0A524IEJ0-F1
#
_cell.length_a   1.000
_cell.length_b   1.000
_cell.length_c   1.000
_cell.angle_alpha   90.00
_cell.angle_beta   90.00
_cell.angle_gamma   90.00
#
_symmetry.space_group_name_H-M   'P 1'
#
loop_
_entity.id
_entity.type
_entity.pdbx_description
1 polymer ?
#
loop_
_entity_poly.entity_id
_entity_poly.type
_entity_poly.pdbx_seq_one_letter_code
_entity_poly.pdbx_strand_id
1 'polypeptide(L)'
;SEVLASAAALVAEYNGIEKEGHVKEKISHLIGVAELVFAAGQASAYRAEKSPSGTFIPDEILTNAGRRLAGEEIYNEYKVVAYLAGGLVATLPFEEAFYAEEIGELANKYLKRNPRIHPEKIHRCYRGLENMLVSDLACVMQVAGLHGGGSPQMETITMMGRYDLDSLKSIAKYLFGIEGSLAMYDRKTVTPRKMLERFRILLRGH
;
A
#
# COMPACT_ATOMS: atom_id res chain seq x y z
N SER A 1 -3.66 3.66 0.27
CA SER A 1 -2.73 4.47 -0.53
C SER A 1 -3.37 5.72 -1.13
N GLU A 2 -4.43 5.66 -1.95
CA GLU A 2 -4.99 6.86 -2.62
C GLU A 2 -5.45 7.97 -1.66
N VAL A 3 -6.10 7.60 -0.55
CA VAL A 3 -6.50 8.55 0.51
C VAL A 3 -5.28 9.21 1.18
N LEU A 4 -4.17 8.47 1.33
CA LEU A 4 -2.92 9.02 1.88
C LEU A 4 -2.23 9.94 0.87
N ALA A 5 -2.21 9.56 -0.41
CA ALA A 5 -1.66 10.37 -1.50
C ALA A 5 -2.41 11.69 -1.66
N SER A 6 -3.75 11.67 -1.58
CA SER A 6 -4.56 12.89 -1.67
C SER A 6 -4.34 13.81 -0.46
N ALA A 7 -4.25 13.25 0.75
CA ALA A 7 -3.92 14.02 1.96
C ALA A 7 -2.51 14.64 1.89
N ALA A 8 -1.51 13.88 1.40
CA ALA A 8 -0.15 14.34 1.17
C ALA A 8 -0.08 15.49 0.15
N ALA A 9 -0.81 15.38 -0.96
CA ALA A 9 -0.88 16.43 -1.97
C ALA A 9 -1.56 17.70 -1.43
N LEU A 10 -2.67 17.55 -0.71
CA LEU A 10 -3.42 18.67 -0.14
C LEU A 10 -2.59 19.43 0.90
N VAL A 11 -1.93 18.72 1.83
CA VAL A 11 -1.12 19.38 2.86
C VAL A 11 0.10 20.06 2.26
N ALA A 12 0.70 19.50 1.21
CA ALA A 12 1.78 20.14 0.48
C ALA A 12 1.34 21.48 -0.16
N GLU A 13 0.15 21.53 -0.77
CA GLU A 13 -0.43 22.77 -1.31
C GLU A 13 -0.70 23.79 -0.20
N TYR A 14 -1.26 23.35 0.91
CA TYR A 14 -1.62 24.24 2.03
C TYR A 14 -0.37 24.77 2.76
N ASN A 15 0.72 24.01 2.72
CA ASN A 15 2.04 24.43 3.19
C ASN A 15 2.81 25.25 2.16
N GLY A 16 2.37 25.30 0.90
CA GLY A 16 3.00 26.06 -0.18
C GLY A 16 4.30 25.42 -0.71
N ILE A 17 4.44 24.10 -0.56
CA ILE A 17 5.63 23.33 -0.95
C ILE A 17 5.35 22.33 -2.08
N GLU A 18 4.18 22.41 -2.72
CA GLU A 18 3.73 21.46 -3.75
C GLU A 18 4.65 21.39 -4.99
N LYS A 19 5.48 22.41 -5.20
CA LYS A 19 6.39 22.50 -6.33
C LYS A 19 7.75 21.88 -6.07
N GLU A 20 8.10 21.64 -4.81
CA GLU A 20 9.41 21.15 -4.40
C GLU A 20 9.66 19.72 -4.89
N GLY A 21 10.89 19.46 -5.35
CA GLY A 21 11.25 18.18 -5.97
C GLY A 21 11.05 16.98 -5.02
N HIS A 22 11.53 17.11 -3.79
CA HIS A 22 11.40 16.07 -2.76
C HIS A 22 9.95 15.80 -2.35
N VAL A 23 9.04 16.78 -2.53
CA VAL A 23 7.61 16.61 -2.24
C VAL A 23 6.95 15.81 -3.36
N LYS A 24 7.21 16.17 -4.62
CA LYS A 24 6.71 15.44 -5.79
C LYS A 24 7.17 13.99 -5.81
N GLU A 25 8.43 13.74 -5.48
CA GLU A 25 8.98 12.39 -5.37
C GLU A 25 8.17 11.55 -4.37
N LYS A 26 7.94 12.09 -3.17
CA LYS A 26 7.17 11.42 -2.11
C LYS A 26 5.73 11.14 -2.51
N ILE A 27 5.04 12.12 -3.09
CA ILE A 27 3.65 11.93 -3.56
C ILE A 27 3.60 10.90 -4.69
N SER A 28 4.55 10.95 -5.63
CA SER A 28 4.63 10.00 -6.74
C SER A 28 4.85 8.56 -6.26
N HIS A 29 5.61 8.38 -5.16
CA HIS A 29 5.79 7.07 -4.54
C HIS A 29 4.47 6.51 -3.99
N LEU A 30 3.67 7.33 -3.27
CA LEU A 30 2.35 6.92 -2.79
C LEU A 30 1.42 6.50 -3.93
N ILE A 31 1.41 7.29 -5.02
CA ILE A 31 0.61 6.99 -6.22
C ILE A 31 1.09 5.67 -6.84
N GLY A 32 2.41 5.50 -7.01
CA GLY A 32 2.98 4.29 -7.59
C GLY A 32 2.63 3.03 -6.80
N VAL A 33 2.70 3.08 -5.46
CA VAL A 33 2.28 1.95 -4.61
C VAL A 33 0.79 1.66 -4.82
N ALA A 34 -0.07 2.68 -4.80
CA ALA A 34 -1.51 2.51 -5.03
C ALA A 34 -1.81 1.81 -6.37
N GLU A 35 -1.23 2.32 -7.44
CA GLU A 35 -1.44 1.81 -8.81
C GLU A 35 -0.91 0.39 -8.98
N LEU A 36 0.25 0.06 -8.40
CA LEU A 36 0.82 -1.29 -8.47
C LEU A 36 -0.04 -2.32 -7.72
N VAL A 37 -0.56 -1.95 -6.54
CA VAL A 37 -1.46 -2.82 -5.76
C VAL A 37 -2.77 -3.05 -6.52
N PHE A 38 -3.34 -2.00 -7.10
CA PHE A 38 -4.55 -2.09 -7.92
C PHE A 38 -4.32 -2.96 -9.16
N ALA A 39 -3.24 -2.73 -9.90
CA ALA A 39 -2.89 -3.50 -11.08
C ALA A 39 -2.66 -4.98 -10.76
N ALA A 40 -1.99 -5.30 -9.65
CA ALA A 40 -1.79 -6.67 -9.20
C ALA A 40 -3.13 -7.38 -8.92
N GLY A 41 -4.08 -6.69 -8.27
CA GLY A 41 -5.42 -7.22 -8.03
C GLY A 41 -6.20 -7.48 -9.32
N GLN A 42 -6.20 -6.53 -10.26
CA GLN A 42 -6.86 -6.68 -11.57
C GLN A 42 -6.25 -7.82 -12.38
N ALA A 43 -4.92 -7.88 -12.50
CA ALA A 43 -4.23 -8.95 -13.21
C ALA A 43 -4.48 -10.31 -12.57
N SER A 44 -4.58 -10.36 -11.24
CA SER A 44 -4.92 -11.55 -10.49
C SER A 44 -6.34 -12.06 -10.82
N ALA A 45 -7.31 -11.15 -10.85
CA ALA A 45 -8.70 -11.46 -11.21
C ALA A 45 -8.83 -11.87 -12.69
N TYR A 46 -8.14 -11.18 -13.60
CA TYR A 46 -8.14 -11.51 -15.03
C TYR A 46 -7.61 -12.93 -15.29
N ARG A 47 -6.64 -13.38 -14.50
CA ARG A 47 -6.04 -14.71 -14.59
C ARG A 47 -6.81 -15.78 -13.81
N ALA A 48 -7.97 -15.48 -13.25
CA ALA A 48 -8.71 -16.38 -12.39
C ALA A 48 -9.14 -17.67 -13.10
N GLU A 49 -9.20 -18.77 -12.35
CA GLU A 49 -9.68 -20.07 -12.82
C GLU A 49 -11.00 -20.43 -12.15
N LYS A 50 -11.94 -20.98 -12.94
CA LYS A 50 -13.23 -21.44 -12.42
C LYS A 50 -13.06 -22.72 -11.59
N SER A 51 -13.75 -22.77 -10.45
CA SER A 51 -13.83 -23.97 -9.61
C SER A 51 -14.93 -24.93 -10.03
N PRO A 52 -14.88 -26.19 -9.57
CA PRO A 52 -16.00 -27.13 -9.71
C PRO A 52 -17.31 -26.60 -9.12
N SER A 53 -17.25 -25.79 -8.05
CA SER A 53 -18.42 -25.12 -7.47
C SER A 53 -18.90 -23.91 -8.30
N GLY A 54 -18.18 -23.55 -9.36
CA GLY A 54 -18.46 -22.40 -10.21
C GLY A 54 -17.82 -21.07 -9.78
N THR A 55 -17.21 -21.02 -8.60
CA THR A 55 -16.49 -19.85 -8.07
C THR A 55 -15.21 -19.60 -8.86
N PHE A 56 -14.95 -18.35 -9.26
CA PHE A 56 -13.66 -17.98 -9.85
C PHE A 56 -12.63 -17.72 -8.76
N ILE A 57 -11.49 -18.39 -8.84
CA ILE A 57 -10.40 -18.26 -7.89
C ILE A 57 -9.29 -17.46 -8.57
N PRO A 58 -8.88 -16.31 -8.00
CA PRO A 58 -7.88 -15.44 -8.59
C PRO A 58 -6.48 -16.06 -8.54
N ASP A 59 -5.58 -15.51 -9.33
CA ASP A 59 -4.19 -15.93 -9.34
C ASP A 59 -3.45 -15.55 -8.05
N GLU A 60 -3.10 -16.55 -7.26
CA GLU A 60 -2.62 -16.30 -5.91
C GLU A 60 -1.25 -15.64 -5.86
N ILE A 61 -0.37 -15.86 -6.84
CA ILE A 61 0.95 -15.19 -6.81
C ILE A 61 0.78 -13.69 -6.99
N LEU A 62 -0.09 -13.26 -7.91
CA LEU A 62 -0.34 -11.84 -8.14
C LEU A 62 -1.09 -11.20 -6.98
N THR A 63 -2.07 -11.91 -6.40
CA THR A 63 -2.74 -11.47 -5.17
C THR A 63 -1.73 -11.23 -4.05
N ASN A 64 -0.85 -12.20 -3.79
CA ASN A 64 0.13 -12.11 -2.71
C ASN A 64 1.24 -11.09 -3.01
N ALA A 65 1.63 -10.91 -4.27
CA ALA A 65 2.59 -9.87 -4.65
C ALA A 65 2.07 -8.46 -4.34
N GLY A 66 0.83 -8.15 -4.76
CA GLY A 66 0.20 -6.87 -4.46
C GLY A 66 -0.08 -6.69 -2.97
N ARG A 67 -0.58 -7.73 -2.31
CA ARG A 67 -0.88 -7.69 -0.87
C ARG A 67 0.38 -7.47 -0.03
N ARG A 68 1.47 -8.18 -0.32
CA ARG A 68 2.75 -8.02 0.38
C ARG A 68 3.29 -6.60 0.23
N LEU A 69 3.31 -6.06 -0.99
CA LEU A 69 3.74 -4.68 -1.24
C LEU A 69 2.92 -3.68 -0.41
N ALA A 70 1.59 -3.78 -0.43
CA ALA A 70 0.73 -2.89 0.36
C ALA A 70 0.96 -3.03 1.87
N GLY A 71 1.20 -4.26 2.36
CA GLY A 71 1.47 -4.50 3.78
C GLY A 71 2.82 -3.95 4.23
N GLU A 72 3.88 -4.18 3.46
CA GLU A 72 5.23 -3.72 3.78
C GLU A 72 5.36 -2.19 3.68
N GLU A 73 4.63 -1.55 2.77
CA GLU A 73 4.72 -0.09 2.58
C GLU A 73 3.84 0.73 3.50
N ILE A 74 2.84 0.16 4.18
CA ILE A 74 1.82 0.96 4.90
C ILE A 74 2.44 1.98 5.86
N TYR A 75 3.41 1.60 6.68
CA TYR A 75 4.07 2.52 7.61
C TYR A 75 4.94 3.56 6.90
N ASN A 76 5.53 3.22 5.75
CA ASN A 76 6.25 4.18 4.93
C ASN A 76 5.30 5.19 4.29
N GLU A 77 4.09 4.77 3.87
CA GLU A 77 3.08 5.67 3.36
C GLU A 77 2.63 6.68 4.43
N TYR A 78 2.34 6.19 5.65
CA TYR A 78 2.02 7.05 6.80
C TYR A 78 3.18 8.00 7.15
N LYS A 79 4.43 7.51 7.11
CA LYS A 79 5.64 8.32 7.31
C LYS A 79 5.74 9.45 6.27
N VAL A 80 5.39 9.21 5.01
CA VAL A 80 5.37 10.26 3.98
C VAL A 80 4.36 11.34 4.31
N VAL A 81 3.14 10.97 4.70
CA VAL A 81 2.09 11.94 5.06
C VAL A 81 2.53 12.75 6.28
N ALA A 82 3.05 12.11 7.32
CA ALA A 82 3.57 12.78 8.51
C ALA A 82 4.74 13.73 8.18
N TYR A 83 5.64 13.31 7.29
CA TYR A 83 6.75 14.15 6.83
C TYR A 83 6.26 15.43 6.16
N LEU A 84 5.27 15.34 5.28
CA LEU A 84 4.74 16.50 4.54
C LEU A 84 3.84 17.38 5.40
N ALA A 85 3.16 16.80 6.40
CA ALA A 85 2.33 17.55 7.32
C ALA A 85 3.13 18.30 8.40
N GLY A 86 4.27 17.75 8.82
CA GLY A 86 5.07 18.28 9.93
C GLY A 86 4.37 18.11 11.28
N GLY A 87 4.99 18.64 12.35
CA GLY A 87 4.58 18.38 13.73
C GLY A 87 3.21 18.91 14.16
N LEU A 88 2.61 19.83 13.38
CA LEU A 88 1.35 20.48 13.76
C LEU A 88 0.20 19.47 13.96
N VAL A 89 0.22 18.34 13.26
CA VAL A 89 -0.79 17.27 13.40
C VAL A 89 -0.89 16.67 14.79
N ALA A 90 0.12 16.87 15.65
CA ALA A 90 0.15 16.41 17.04
C ALA A 90 0.24 17.57 18.04
N THR A 91 0.19 18.82 17.58
CA THR A 91 0.38 20.02 18.43
C THR A 91 -0.65 21.11 18.15
N LEU A 92 -1.73 20.80 17.44
CA LEU A 92 -2.87 21.71 17.35
C LEU A 92 -3.47 21.90 18.75
N PRO A 93 -3.84 23.14 19.15
CA PRO A 93 -4.66 23.36 20.34
C PRO A 93 -5.94 22.53 20.26
N PHE A 94 -6.59 22.22 21.39
CA PHE A 94 -7.94 21.65 21.35
C PHE A 94 -8.92 22.60 20.65
N GLU A 95 -10.02 22.07 20.11
CA GLU A 95 -10.94 22.83 19.26
C GLU A 95 -11.57 24.00 20.02
N GLU A 96 -11.93 23.78 21.28
CA GLU A 96 -12.49 24.81 22.17
C GLU A 96 -11.48 25.94 22.42
N ALA A 97 -10.20 25.60 22.57
CA ALA A 97 -9.14 26.59 22.74
C ALA A 97 -8.81 27.33 21.44
N PHE A 98 -8.88 26.63 20.29
CA PHE A 98 -8.63 27.23 18.98
C PHE A 98 -9.67 28.30 18.61
N TYR A 99 -10.93 28.13 19.01
CA TYR A 99 -12.00 29.11 18.76
C TYR A 99 -12.35 30.00 19.95
N ALA A 100 -11.57 29.96 21.04
CA ALA A 100 -11.78 30.88 22.14
C ALA A 100 -11.64 32.34 21.67
N GLU A 101 -12.49 33.24 22.17
CA GLU A 101 -12.56 34.65 21.71
C GLU A 101 -11.20 35.36 21.76
N GLU A 102 -10.42 35.11 22.80
CA GLU A 102 -9.09 35.70 23.00
C GLU A 102 -7.99 35.09 22.10
N ILE A 103 -8.16 33.84 21.66
CA ILE A 103 -7.11 33.05 20.99
C ILE A 103 -7.37 32.93 19.49
N GLY A 104 -8.62 32.85 19.06
CA GLY A 104 -9.00 32.42 17.72
C GLY A 104 -8.47 33.30 16.60
N GLU A 105 -8.44 34.62 16.79
CA GLU A 105 -7.85 35.53 15.79
C GLU A 105 -6.34 35.30 15.65
N LEU A 106 -5.62 35.14 16.78
CA LEU A 106 -4.19 34.87 16.79
C LEU A 106 -3.86 33.48 16.23
N ALA A 107 -4.64 32.47 16.59
CA ALA A 107 -4.49 31.11 16.09
C ALA A 107 -4.65 31.08 14.57
N ASN A 108 -5.69 31.71 14.02
CA ASN A 108 -5.88 31.81 12.57
C ASN A 108 -4.77 32.60 11.88
N LYS A 109 -4.26 33.67 12.51
CA LYS A 109 -3.15 34.46 11.98
C LYS A 109 -1.85 33.63 11.89
N TYR A 110 -1.49 32.90 12.94
CA TYR A 110 -0.22 32.16 13.00
C TYR A 110 -0.27 30.75 12.40
N LEU A 111 -1.47 30.19 12.22
CA LEU A 111 -1.66 28.93 11.48
C LEU A 111 -1.44 29.10 9.97
N LYS A 112 -1.62 30.33 9.46
CA LYS A 112 -1.57 30.62 8.03
C LYS A 112 -0.16 30.41 7.46
N ARG A 113 -0.05 29.47 6.52
CA ARG A 113 1.19 29.15 5.79
C ARG A 113 1.17 29.68 4.36
N ASN A 114 0.24 29.19 3.54
CA ASN A 114 0.04 29.68 2.18
C ASN A 114 -0.93 30.88 2.19
N PRO A 115 -0.52 32.08 1.70
CA PRO A 115 -1.34 33.28 1.74
C PRO A 115 -2.63 33.20 0.92
N ARG A 116 -2.67 32.29 -0.05
CA ARG A 116 -3.81 32.03 -0.94
C ARG A 116 -4.92 31.20 -0.28
N ILE A 117 -4.64 30.55 0.85
CA ILE A 117 -5.57 29.64 1.53
C ILE A 117 -6.12 30.32 2.78
N HIS A 118 -7.43 30.23 2.99
CA HIS A 118 -8.09 30.74 4.19
C HIS A 118 -7.67 29.91 5.42
N PRO A 119 -7.34 30.53 6.56
CA PRO A 119 -6.90 29.83 7.78
C PRO A 119 -7.80 28.67 8.22
N GLU A 120 -9.12 28.86 8.21
CA GLU A 120 -10.11 27.81 8.50
C GLU A 120 -9.93 26.53 7.66
N LYS A 121 -9.56 26.66 6.38
CA LYS A 121 -9.31 25.49 5.52
C LYS A 121 -8.04 24.76 5.96
N ILE A 122 -7.00 25.51 6.35
CA ILE A 122 -5.76 24.95 6.88
C ILE A 122 -6.04 24.19 8.17
N HIS A 123 -6.83 24.78 9.09
CA HIS A 123 -7.25 24.15 10.33
C HIS A 123 -7.94 22.81 10.08
N ARG A 124 -8.96 22.79 9.21
CA ARG A 124 -9.68 21.55 8.85
C ARG A 124 -8.78 20.50 8.20
N CYS A 125 -7.85 20.91 7.33
CA CYS A 125 -6.87 20.00 6.74
C CYS A 125 -6.03 19.33 7.83
N TYR A 126 -5.52 20.12 8.78
CA TYR A 126 -4.72 19.59 9.88
C TYR A 126 -5.52 18.75 10.88
N ARG A 127 -6.80 19.05 11.13
CA ARG A 127 -7.70 18.15 11.88
C ARG A 127 -7.93 16.82 11.19
N GLY A 128 -8.10 16.83 9.87
CA GLY A 128 -8.18 15.59 9.08
C GLY A 128 -6.90 14.77 9.18
N LEU A 129 -5.74 15.42 9.10
CA LEU A 129 -4.43 14.77 9.22
C LEU A 129 -4.13 14.28 10.64
N GLU A 130 -4.52 15.03 11.67
CA GLU A 130 -4.45 14.60 13.07
C GLU A 130 -5.22 13.29 13.26
N ASN A 131 -6.47 13.23 12.77
CA ASN A 131 -7.25 12.00 12.82
C ASN A 131 -6.59 10.87 12.00
N MET A 132 -5.98 11.18 10.86
CA MET A 132 -5.34 10.19 10.00
C MET A 132 -4.02 9.66 10.59
N LEU A 133 -3.25 10.46 11.32
CA LEU A 133 -1.89 10.12 11.73
C LEU A 133 -1.77 9.78 13.22
N VAL A 134 -2.61 10.35 14.09
CA VAL A 134 -2.38 10.38 15.54
C VAL A 134 -3.56 9.81 16.34
N SER A 135 -4.71 9.57 15.72
CA SER A 135 -5.88 9.03 16.44
C SER A 135 -5.79 7.52 16.74
N ASP A 136 -6.66 7.05 17.61
CA ASP A 136 -6.88 5.61 17.83
C ASP A 136 -7.24 4.87 16.54
N LEU A 137 -8.02 5.51 15.66
CA LEU A 137 -8.36 4.95 14.35
C LEU A 137 -7.12 4.82 13.47
N ALA A 138 -6.20 5.80 13.51
CA ALA A 138 -4.94 5.73 12.78
C ALA A 138 -4.10 4.51 13.21
N CYS A 139 -4.06 4.21 14.51
CA CYS A 139 -3.38 3.03 15.05
C CYS A 139 -4.00 1.73 14.50
N VAL A 140 -5.35 1.63 14.52
CA VAL A 140 -6.06 0.46 13.99
C VAL A 140 -5.80 0.31 12.48
N MET A 141 -5.88 1.40 11.72
CA MET A 141 -5.69 1.37 10.26
C MET A 141 -4.27 0.98 9.85
N GLN A 142 -3.25 1.41 10.58
CA GLN A 142 -1.86 1.01 10.32
C GLN A 142 -1.66 -0.50 10.55
N VAL A 143 -2.14 -1.03 11.67
CA VAL A 143 -2.03 -2.47 11.98
C VAL A 143 -2.86 -3.30 11.01
N ALA A 144 -4.10 -2.88 10.71
CA ALA A 144 -4.94 -3.55 9.73
C ALA A 144 -4.36 -3.49 8.32
N GLY A 145 -3.72 -2.38 7.94
CA GLY A 145 -3.05 -2.21 6.66
C GLY A 145 -1.80 -3.09 6.53
N LEU A 146 -1.11 -3.41 7.63
CA LEU A 146 0.00 -4.36 7.66
C LEU A 146 -0.49 -5.82 7.62
N HIS A 147 -1.48 -6.16 8.46
CA HIS A 147 -1.88 -7.55 8.74
C HIS A 147 -3.17 -8.02 8.03
N GLY A 148 -3.83 -7.14 7.29
CA GLY A 148 -5.06 -7.47 6.57
C GLY A 148 -4.82 -8.63 5.59
N GLY A 149 -5.50 -9.75 5.78
CA GLY A 149 -5.33 -10.96 4.98
C GLY A 149 -4.14 -11.86 5.39
N GLY A 150 -3.33 -11.44 6.35
CA GLY A 150 -2.10 -12.13 6.78
C GLY A 150 -0.97 -11.14 7.07
N SER A 151 -0.03 -11.53 7.93
CA SER A 151 1.25 -10.81 8.07
C SER A 151 2.11 -11.04 6.83
N PRO A 152 2.92 -10.07 6.34
CA PRO A 152 3.71 -10.17 5.09
C PRO A 152 4.52 -11.46 4.86
N GLN A 153 4.91 -12.12 5.96
CA GLN A 153 5.59 -13.41 5.92
C GLN A 153 4.71 -14.52 5.31
N MET A 154 3.39 -14.47 5.51
CA MET A 154 2.44 -15.43 4.96
C MET A 154 2.37 -15.33 3.44
N GLU A 155 2.38 -14.13 2.88
CA GLU A 155 2.45 -13.89 1.45
C GLU A 155 3.77 -14.44 0.88
N THR A 156 4.89 -14.22 1.58
CA THR A 156 6.19 -14.77 1.20
C THR A 156 6.19 -16.30 1.21
N ILE A 157 5.70 -16.93 2.28
CA ILE A 157 5.56 -18.40 2.37
C ILE A 157 4.69 -18.91 1.22
N THR A 158 3.58 -18.23 0.95
CA THR A 158 2.64 -18.60 -0.10
C THR A 158 3.26 -18.53 -1.48
N MET A 159 3.96 -17.43 -1.79
CA MET A 159 4.64 -17.25 -3.07
C MET A 159 5.73 -18.32 -3.23
N MET A 160 6.62 -18.47 -2.25
CA MET A 160 7.72 -19.43 -2.33
C MET A 160 7.26 -20.88 -2.35
N GLY A 161 6.13 -21.20 -1.71
CA GLY A 161 5.54 -22.53 -1.72
C GLY A 161 4.83 -22.90 -3.03
N ARG A 162 4.49 -21.91 -3.87
CA ARG A 162 3.63 -22.14 -5.05
C ARG A 162 4.24 -21.70 -6.39
N TYR A 163 5.23 -20.81 -6.37
CA TYR A 163 5.97 -20.36 -7.54
C TYR A 163 6.88 -21.47 -8.06
N ASP A 164 6.84 -21.74 -9.36
CA ASP A 164 7.68 -22.76 -9.97
C ASP A 164 9.07 -22.21 -10.29
N LEU A 165 9.97 -22.30 -9.31
CA LEU A 165 11.36 -21.88 -9.45
C LEU A 165 12.18 -22.82 -10.32
N ASP A 166 11.80 -24.10 -10.42
CA ASP A 166 12.54 -25.07 -11.23
C ASP A 166 12.37 -24.75 -12.72
N SER A 167 11.13 -24.49 -13.15
CA SER A 167 10.86 -23.98 -14.49
C SER A 167 11.45 -22.59 -14.71
N LEU A 168 11.43 -21.69 -13.72
CA LEU A 168 12.04 -20.35 -13.87
C LEU A 168 13.55 -20.41 -14.12
N LYS A 169 14.25 -21.35 -13.46
CA LYS A 169 15.70 -21.56 -13.64
C LYS A 169 16.07 -21.98 -15.06
N SER A 170 15.15 -22.55 -15.86
CA SER A 170 15.45 -22.96 -17.25
C SER A 170 15.94 -21.78 -18.09
N ILE A 171 15.42 -20.58 -17.83
CA ILE A 171 15.85 -19.34 -18.50
C ILE A 171 17.35 -19.12 -18.26
N ALA A 172 17.77 -19.13 -17.00
CA ALA A 172 19.17 -18.92 -16.63
C ALA A 172 20.07 -20.04 -17.17
N LYS A 173 19.65 -21.30 -17.05
CA LYS A 173 20.42 -22.44 -17.54
C LYS A 173 20.69 -22.37 -19.05
N TYR A 174 19.70 -21.94 -19.83
CA TYR A 174 19.87 -21.72 -21.26
C TYR A 174 20.81 -20.54 -21.53
N LEU A 175 20.55 -19.37 -20.93
CA LEU A 175 21.35 -18.16 -21.14
C LEU A 175 22.82 -18.33 -20.72
N PHE A 176 23.08 -19.19 -19.73
CA PHE A 176 24.43 -19.46 -19.23
C PHE A 176 25.10 -20.67 -19.91
N GLY A 177 24.49 -21.25 -20.94
CA GLY A 177 25.07 -22.38 -21.70
C GLY A 177 25.13 -23.70 -20.94
N ILE A 178 24.36 -23.85 -19.85
CA ILE A 178 24.25 -25.09 -19.07
C ILE A 178 23.34 -26.09 -19.81
N GLU A 179 22.27 -25.59 -20.42
CA GLU A 179 21.34 -26.38 -21.24
C GLU A 179 21.33 -25.84 -22.67
N GLY A 180 21.39 -26.72 -23.67
CA GLY A 180 21.47 -26.34 -25.09
C GLY A 180 20.15 -25.86 -25.71
N SER A 181 19.05 -25.91 -24.98
CA SER A 181 17.72 -25.52 -25.45
C SER A 181 16.95 -24.77 -24.36
N LEU A 182 16.26 -23.70 -24.75
CA LEU A 182 15.35 -22.98 -23.86
C LEU A 182 14.01 -23.71 -23.79
N ALA A 183 13.66 -24.27 -22.64
CA ALA A 183 12.27 -24.60 -22.36
C ALA A 183 11.50 -23.29 -22.17
N MET A 184 10.49 -23.04 -23.01
CA MET A 184 9.66 -21.83 -22.95
C MET A 184 9.07 -21.68 -21.54
N TYR A 185 9.46 -20.61 -20.84
CA TYR A 185 8.88 -20.29 -19.54
C TYR A 185 7.56 -19.57 -19.72
N ASP A 186 6.47 -20.24 -19.34
CA ASP A 186 5.14 -19.64 -19.26
C ASP A 186 4.54 -19.86 -17.87
N ARG A 187 4.35 -18.77 -17.13
CA ARG A 187 3.87 -18.82 -15.76
C ARG A 187 2.35 -18.99 -15.75
N LYS A 188 1.90 -20.23 -15.59
CA LYS A 188 0.48 -20.58 -15.45
C LYS A 188 -0.16 -19.96 -14.21
N THR A 189 -1.49 -19.85 -14.24
CA THR A 189 -2.26 -19.45 -13.05
C THR A 189 -2.04 -20.47 -11.93
N VAL A 190 -1.95 -19.94 -10.72
CA VAL A 190 -1.75 -20.74 -9.51
C VAL A 190 -2.92 -20.45 -8.58
N THR A 191 -3.60 -21.51 -8.17
CA THR A 191 -4.70 -21.48 -7.21
C THR A 191 -4.41 -22.40 -6.01
N PRO A 192 -5.18 -22.34 -4.91
CA PRO A 192 -4.90 -23.15 -3.73
C PRO A 192 -4.95 -24.66 -4.02
N ARG A 193 -5.55 -25.07 -5.14
CA ARG A 193 -5.63 -26.46 -5.57
C ARG A 193 -4.28 -27.12 -5.77
N LYS A 194 -3.24 -26.38 -6.16
CA LYS A 194 -1.89 -26.93 -6.34
C LYS A 194 -1.37 -27.57 -5.04
N MET A 195 -1.81 -27.06 -3.88
CA MET A 195 -1.51 -27.67 -2.58
C MET A 195 -2.29 -28.98 -2.37
N LEU A 196 -3.55 -29.05 -2.79
CA LEU A 196 -4.36 -30.29 -2.71
C LEU A 196 -3.78 -31.41 -3.58
N GLU A 197 -3.18 -31.09 -4.73
CA GLU A 197 -2.49 -32.08 -5.56
C GLU A 197 -1.30 -32.70 -4.83
N ARG A 198 -0.48 -31.89 -4.15
CA ARG A 198 0.61 -32.39 -3.29
C ARG A 198 0.10 -33.33 -2.21
N PHE A 199 -0.99 -32.97 -1.52
CA PHE A 199 -1.58 -33.84 -0.49
C PHE A 199 -2.14 -35.14 -1.08
N ARG A 200 -2.77 -35.09 -2.26
CA ARG A 200 -3.26 -36.30 -2.95
C ARG A 200 -2.13 -37.23 -3.36
N ILE A 201 -0.98 -36.70 -3.77
CA ILE A 201 0.21 -37.52 -4.08
C ILE A 201 0.71 -38.23 -2.82
N LEU A 202 0.82 -37.50 -1.70
CA LEU A 202 1.24 -38.07 -0.41
C LEU A 202 0.26 -39.16 0.08
N LEU A 203 -1.05 -38.94 -0.05
CA LEU A 203 -2.08 -39.89 0.36
C LEU A 203 -2.20 -41.11 -0.57
N ARG A 204 -1.71 -41.04 -1.81
CA ARG A 204 -1.65 -42.17 -2.75
C ARG A 204 -0.37 -43.01 -2.59
N GLY A 205 0.58 -42.55 -1.77
CA GLY A 205 1.84 -43.25 -1.46
C GLY A 205 1.74 -44.21 -0.26
N HIS A 206 0.54 -44.48 0.25
CA HIS A 206 0.25 -45.45 1.30
C HIS A 206 -0.73 -46.52 0.80
#